data_AF-A0A969P1Q5-F1
#
_entry.id   AF-A0A969P1Q5-F1
#
_cell.length_a   1.000
_cell.length_b   1.000
_cell.length_c   1.000
_cell.angle_alpha   90.00
_cell.angle_beta   90.00
_cell.angle_gamma   90.00
#
_symmetry.space_group_name_H-M   'P 1'
#
loop_
_entity.id
_entity.type
_entity.pdbx_description
1 polymer ?
#
loop_
_entity_poly.entity_id
_entity_poly.type
_entity_poly.pdbx_seq_one_letter_code
_entity_poly.pdbx_strand_id
1 'polypeptide(L)'
;MADCYGLSQQCHLFGLALSTDMVVQGGVNSSIVSQFTAGPLFWAYAVFFVGSIGVMFQAVLSARRHALTPALRRRMTYLIVTFAGPGLATFPYLVIAGGYLPFPEEPILLLASMVSFGVMPMITVMTYSVGLQEMNIPDRLVKHDFVRWLLYGPMVGVTIILCIQTVPWFEYVIGIPGDTLIVFAVMIMTVFMPMLITRIRPYLDALVYRQDQAEIRYLRNLPRSTFTRTDLRQLLENTLIAVCGALRAETGFVVGPGGKEGYTVKALCGLRRDVKQFVADYPLQNVMPQVAQMHQRAMDTLPSQDDFLQRGPFRLLPLRSPDGIFLGALGIAYEPGLVHEQGALSADSRRLIDVLARQMEMALTTVEMQQRIFDTLRNLGPEMQSLHHLTSQFEQVAAQDLEHHETPVQLQPQFPQMVKDALTHYWGGPKLSDSPLLGLRSVRRLLQEQGGSPTRALQGVLRQAITNLRPDEQLDPSAQEWLLYTILEQRYLQGKRIREIADHLAMSESEFYRKQRVAIDAVARQLALMEDSELIA
;
A
#
# COMPACT_ATOMS: atom_id res chain seq x y z
N MET A 1 14.18 15.26 28.97
CA MET A 1 14.55 14.86 30.34
C MET A 1 13.38 14.88 31.33
N ALA A 2 12.39 15.79 31.22
CA ALA A 2 11.20 15.78 32.10
C ALA A 2 10.25 14.59 31.87
N ASP A 3 10.13 14.10 30.63
CA ASP A 3 9.19 13.02 30.28
C ASP A 3 9.60 11.65 30.85
N CYS A 4 10.90 11.35 30.97
CA CYS A 4 11.37 10.10 31.57
C CYS A 4 11.10 10.01 33.08
N TYR A 5 11.13 11.14 33.80
CA TYR A 5 10.84 11.14 35.24
C TYR A 5 9.35 10.89 35.51
N GLY A 6 8.45 11.47 34.72
CA GLY A 6 7.00 11.27 34.82
C GLY A 6 6.58 9.82 34.53
N LEU A 7 7.15 9.20 33.49
CA LEU A 7 6.92 7.79 33.15
C LEU A 7 7.41 6.84 34.25
N SER A 8 8.58 7.10 34.84
CA SER A 8 9.09 6.29 35.95
C SER A 8 8.17 6.38 37.18
N GLN A 9 7.66 7.58 37.50
CA GLN A 9 6.76 7.81 38.62
C GLN A 9 5.39 7.15 38.41
N GLN A 10 4.85 7.20 37.18
CA GLN A 10 3.63 6.49 36.79
C GLN A 10 3.79 4.98 36.97
N CYS A 11 4.91 4.41 36.52
CA CYS A 11 5.18 2.98 36.66
C CYS A 11 5.36 2.56 38.14
N HIS A 12 5.99 3.38 38.98
CA HIS A 12 6.13 3.07 40.40
C HIS A 12 4.82 3.16 41.19
N LEU A 13 3.99 4.17 40.94
CA LEU A 13 2.66 4.29 41.55
C LEU A 13 1.71 3.19 41.06
N PHE A 14 1.78 2.83 39.78
CA PHE A 14 1.02 1.72 39.22
C PHE A 14 1.46 0.37 39.80
N GLY A 15 2.77 0.15 39.94
CA GLY A 15 3.32 -1.05 40.60
C GLY A 15 2.94 -1.16 42.07
N LEU A 16 2.88 -0.05 42.80
CA LEU A 16 2.40 0.00 44.19
C LEU A 16 0.90 -0.30 44.28
N ALA A 17 0.08 0.25 43.38
CA ALA A 17 -1.35 -0.03 43.33
C ALA A 17 -1.67 -1.50 43.00
N LEU A 18 -0.82 -2.17 42.21
CA LEU A 18 -1.02 -3.58 41.84
C LEU A 18 -0.54 -4.58 42.91
N SER A 19 0.36 -4.16 43.80
CA SER A 19 1.05 -5.05 44.73
C SER A 19 0.71 -4.83 46.21
N THR A 20 0.02 -3.73 46.57
CA THR A 20 -0.25 -3.38 47.98
C THR A 20 -1.65 -2.83 48.22
N ASP A 21 -2.25 -3.21 49.37
CA ASP A 21 -3.52 -2.67 49.90
C ASP A 21 -3.39 -1.22 50.42
N MET A 22 -2.32 -0.50 50.07
CA MET A 22 -2.07 0.87 50.55
C MET A 22 -2.93 1.90 49.82
N VAL A 23 -3.36 1.60 48.59
CA VAL A 23 -4.24 2.48 47.79
C VAL A 23 -5.71 2.15 48.05
N VAL A 24 -6.04 0.87 48.22
CA VAL A 24 -7.39 0.37 48.46
C VAL A 24 -7.35 -0.71 49.54
N GLN A 25 -8.16 -0.59 50.59
CA GLN A 25 -8.25 -1.56 51.68
C GLN A 25 -9.61 -2.26 51.66
N GLY A 26 -9.63 -3.60 51.67
CA GLY A 26 -10.75 -4.46 52.07
C GLY A 26 -12.10 -4.28 51.35
N GLY A 27 -12.81 -5.38 51.09
CA GLY A 27 -14.21 -5.36 50.68
C GLY A 27 -15.12 -5.35 51.91
N VAL A 28 -15.77 -4.23 52.23
CA VAL A 28 -16.89 -4.22 53.18
C VAL A 28 -18.13 -4.66 52.40
N ASN A 29 -18.56 -5.90 52.60
CA ASN A 29 -19.81 -6.42 52.03
C ASN A 29 -21.00 -5.80 52.78
N SER A 30 -21.57 -4.70 52.27
CA SER A 30 -22.99 -4.43 52.47
C SER A 30 -23.78 -5.32 51.48
N SER A 31 -24.98 -5.74 51.85
CA SER A 31 -25.70 -6.91 51.30
C SER A 31 -25.96 -6.96 49.79
N ILE A 32 -25.65 -5.90 49.02
CA ILE A 32 -25.89 -5.80 47.56
C ILE A 32 -24.66 -5.29 46.78
N VAL A 33 -23.66 -4.65 47.41
CA VAL A 33 -22.50 -4.06 46.69
C VAL A 33 -21.21 -4.25 47.48
N SER A 34 -20.16 -4.78 46.84
CA SER A 34 -18.81 -4.84 47.40
C SER A 34 -18.19 -3.43 47.40
N GLN A 35 -18.04 -2.83 48.58
CA GLN A 35 -17.42 -1.51 48.75
C GLN A 35 -15.95 -1.64 49.12
N PHE A 36 -15.09 -0.88 48.46
CA PHE A 36 -13.67 -0.78 48.78
C PHE A 36 -13.43 0.42 49.69
N THR A 37 -12.65 0.30 50.75
CA THR A 37 -12.34 1.48 51.59
C THR A 37 -11.08 2.19 51.10
N ALA A 38 -11.07 3.52 51.21
CA ALA A 38 -9.92 4.34 50.81
C ALA A 38 -8.71 4.07 51.72
N GLY A 39 -7.63 3.55 51.14
CA GLY A 39 -6.35 3.39 51.85
C GLY A 39 -5.66 4.73 52.12
N PRO A 40 -4.61 4.75 52.96
CA PRO A 40 -3.91 5.98 53.33
C PRO A 40 -3.25 6.71 52.14
N LEU A 41 -2.86 5.99 51.07
CA LEU A 41 -2.29 6.58 49.85
C LEU A 41 -3.33 6.95 48.79
N PHE A 42 -4.61 6.67 49.02
CA PHE A 42 -5.69 6.92 48.04
C PHE A 42 -5.76 8.38 47.60
N TRP A 43 -5.71 9.32 48.56
CA TRP A 43 -5.82 10.75 48.24
C TRP A 43 -4.62 11.27 47.44
N ALA A 44 -3.41 10.79 47.73
CA ALA A 44 -2.23 11.12 46.94
C ALA A 44 -2.35 10.60 45.49
N TYR A 45 -2.85 9.37 45.32
CA TYR A 45 -3.15 8.80 44.02
C TYR A 45 -4.26 9.56 43.28
N ALA A 46 -5.33 9.97 43.96
CA ALA A 46 -6.43 10.72 43.36
C ALA A 46 -5.97 12.10 42.84
N VAL A 47 -5.15 12.81 43.63
CA VAL A 47 -4.54 14.09 43.19
C VAL A 47 -3.62 13.86 42.00
N PHE A 48 -2.80 12.82 42.03
CA PHE A 48 -1.93 12.47 40.90
C PHE A 48 -2.74 12.13 39.63
N PHE A 49 -3.80 11.34 39.76
CA PHE A 49 -4.68 10.95 38.67
C PHE A 49 -5.35 12.17 38.02
N VAL A 50 -5.99 13.03 38.83
CA VAL A 50 -6.60 14.28 38.33
C VAL A 50 -5.56 15.20 37.71
N GLY A 51 -4.38 15.31 38.30
CA GLY A 51 -3.26 16.08 37.75
C GLY A 51 -2.82 15.56 36.39
N SER A 52 -2.62 14.25 36.24
CA SER A 52 -2.23 13.63 34.97
C SER A 52 -3.27 13.82 33.87
N ILE A 53 -4.56 13.67 34.19
CA ILE A 53 -5.67 13.93 33.26
C ILE A 53 -5.66 15.39 32.85
N GLY A 54 -5.45 16.32 33.78
CA GLY A 54 -5.38 17.75 33.51
C GLY A 54 -4.23 18.12 32.56
N VAL A 55 -3.02 17.63 32.83
CA VAL A 55 -1.84 17.86 31.98
C VAL A 55 -2.06 17.29 30.58
N MET A 56 -2.56 16.06 30.49
CA MET A 56 -2.80 15.39 29.21
C MET A 56 -3.91 16.08 28.42
N PHE A 57 -4.97 16.55 29.08
CA PHE A 57 -6.02 17.36 28.46
C PHE A 57 -5.50 18.70 27.94
N GLN A 58 -4.63 19.38 28.69
CA GLN A 58 -3.97 20.60 28.24
C GLN A 58 -3.05 20.36 27.04
N ALA A 59 -2.30 19.26 27.01
CA ALA A 59 -1.46 18.88 25.89
C ALA A 59 -2.29 18.68 24.61
N VAL A 60 -3.40 17.93 24.70
CA VAL A 60 -4.30 17.70 23.54
C VAL A 60 -4.98 19.01 23.09
N LEU A 61 -5.38 19.89 24.03
CA LEU A 61 -5.91 21.22 23.69
C LEU A 61 -4.88 22.09 22.99
N SER A 62 -3.63 22.08 23.46
CA SER A 62 -2.53 22.79 22.83
C SER A 62 -2.31 22.27 21.41
N ALA A 63 -2.24 20.95 21.22
CA ALA A 63 -2.11 20.33 19.90
C ALA A 63 -3.26 20.74 18.95
N ARG A 64 -4.50 20.81 19.45
CA ARG A 64 -5.65 21.29 18.65
C ARG A 64 -5.52 22.76 18.22
N ARG A 65 -4.93 23.63 19.07
CA ARG A 65 -4.73 25.05 18.73
C ARG A 65 -3.68 25.23 17.63
N HIS A 66 -2.66 24.36 17.60
CA HIS A 66 -1.62 24.36 16.57
C HIS A 66 -2.03 23.64 15.28
N ALA A 67 -3.22 23.02 15.23
CA ALA A 67 -3.73 22.34 14.05
C ALA A 67 -4.11 23.33 12.92
N LEU A 68 -3.33 23.30 11.85
CA LEU A 68 -3.45 24.20 10.69
C LEU A 68 -4.66 23.89 9.80
N THR A 69 -5.02 22.61 9.62
CA THR A 69 -6.11 22.21 8.71
C THR A 69 -7.42 21.91 9.46
N PRO A 70 -8.58 22.18 8.83
CA PRO A 70 -9.88 21.89 9.44
C PRO A 70 -10.10 20.39 9.69
N ALA A 71 -9.52 19.52 8.86
CA ALA A 71 -9.56 18.07 9.03
C ALA A 71 -8.83 17.64 10.31
N LEU A 72 -7.61 18.12 10.54
CA LEU A 72 -6.82 17.81 11.73
C LEU A 72 -7.50 18.35 13.00
N ARG A 73 -8.09 19.55 12.92
CA ARG A 73 -8.85 20.16 14.02
C ARG A 73 -10.09 19.32 14.40
N ARG A 74 -10.81 18.78 13.41
CA ARG A 74 -11.96 17.89 13.64
C ARG A 74 -11.54 16.59 14.34
N ARG A 75 -10.45 15.97 13.89
CA ARG A 75 -9.88 14.76 14.50
C ARG A 75 -9.45 14.99 15.96
N MET A 76 -8.73 16.07 16.23
CA MET A 76 -8.35 16.44 17.60
C MET A 76 -9.57 16.76 18.47
N THR A 77 -10.66 17.27 17.90
CA THR A 77 -11.91 17.49 18.65
C THR A 77 -12.54 16.17 19.09
N TYR A 78 -12.54 15.14 18.25
CA TYR A 78 -13.01 13.80 18.64
C TYR A 78 -12.17 13.21 19.77
N LEU A 79 -10.84 13.38 19.72
CA LEU A 79 -9.96 12.94 20.79
C LEU A 79 -10.24 13.69 22.11
N ILE A 80 -10.43 15.01 22.07
CA ILE A 80 -10.76 15.81 23.27
C ILE A 80 -12.07 15.37 23.91
N VAL A 81 -13.13 15.18 23.11
CA VAL A 81 -14.45 14.77 23.62
C VAL A 81 -14.38 13.40 24.26
N THR A 82 -13.56 12.49 23.73
CA THR A 82 -13.44 11.11 24.21
C THR A 82 -12.41 10.92 25.32
N PHE A 83 -11.52 11.89 25.52
CA PHE A 83 -10.45 11.85 26.50
C PHE A 83 -10.97 11.64 27.94
N ALA A 84 -12.17 12.16 28.25
CA ALA A 84 -12.80 11.96 29.55
C ALA A 84 -13.28 10.51 29.79
N GLY A 85 -13.39 9.68 28.74
CA GLY A 85 -13.94 8.33 28.81
C GLY A 85 -13.27 7.43 29.85
N PRO A 86 -11.94 7.21 29.78
CA PRO A 86 -11.23 6.40 30.78
C PRO A 86 -11.34 6.94 32.21
N GLY A 87 -11.36 8.27 32.37
CA GLY A 87 -11.56 8.91 33.69
C GLY A 87 -12.97 8.75 34.24
N LEU A 88 -13.98 8.75 33.36
CA LEU A 88 -15.36 8.45 33.74
C LEU A 88 -15.56 6.95 34.01
N ALA A 89 -14.77 6.07 33.39
CA ALA A 89 -14.84 4.62 33.63
C ALA A 89 -14.46 4.23 35.06
N THR A 90 -13.59 5.01 35.73
CA THR A 90 -13.18 4.77 37.11
C THR A 90 -14.17 5.34 38.13
N PHE A 91 -15.04 6.29 37.74
CA PHE A 91 -15.99 6.97 38.61
C PHE A 91 -16.95 6.03 39.37
N PRO A 92 -17.58 5.01 38.75
CA PRO A 92 -18.44 4.06 39.47
C PRO A 92 -17.74 3.40 40.66
N TYR A 93 -16.47 3.03 40.48
CA TYR A 93 -15.69 2.36 41.51
C TYR A 93 -15.26 3.33 42.63
N LEU A 94 -14.99 4.60 42.31
CA LEU A 94 -14.64 5.62 43.31
C LEU A 94 -15.83 6.04 44.19
N VAL A 95 -17.02 6.20 43.62
CA VAL A 95 -18.22 6.59 44.39
C VAL A 95 -18.66 5.47 45.33
N ILE A 96 -18.58 4.22 44.86
CA ILE A 96 -18.91 3.04 45.67
C ILE A 96 -17.86 2.79 46.78
N ALA A 97 -16.65 3.33 46.63
CA ALA A 97 -15.56 3.23 47.61
C ALA A 97 -15.55 4.33 48.69
N GLY A 98 -16.39 5.37 48.55
CA GLY A 98 -16.23 6.65 49.23
C GLY A 98 -17.34 7.01 50.24
N GLY A 99 -17.61 6.14 51.22
CA GLY A 99 -18.35 6.50 52.44
C GLY A 99 -19.88 6.56 52.33
N TYR A 100 -20.55 6.33 53.47
CA TYR A 100 -22.01 6.38 53.66
C TYR A 100 -22.57 7.76 53.27
N LEU A 101 -22.91 7.92 51.98
CA LEU A 101 -23.74 9.02 51.53
C LEU A 101 -25.17 8.75 52.01
N PRO A 102 -25.88 9.71 52.63
CA PRO A 102 -27.27 9.54 53.10
C PRO A 102 -28.29 9.46 51.94
N PHE A 103 -27.83 9.25 50.71
CA PHE A 103 -28.67 9.14 49.53
C PHE A 103 -29.12 7.69 49.31
N PRO A 104 -30.32 7.48 48.74
CA PRO A 104 -30.73 6.15 48.29
C PRO A 104 -29.71 5.58 47.29
N GLU A 105 -29.51 4.27 47.30
CA GLU A 105 -28.51 3.58 46.44
C GLU A 105 -28.92 3.59 44.95
N GLU A 106 -30.22 3.58 44.66
CA GLU A 106 -30.81 3.55 43.31
C GLU A 106 -30.30 4.66 42.36
N PRO A 107 -30.32 5.97 42.71
CA PRO A 107 -29.80 7.03 41.83
C PRO A 107 -28.30 6.92 41.58
N ILE A 108 -27.53 6.39 42.53
CA ILE A 108 -26.09 6.20 42.37
C ILE A 108 -25.82 5.08 41.37
N LEU A 109 -26.54 3.97 41.46
CA LEU A 109 -26.46 2.85 40.52
C LEU A 109 -26.93 3.25 39.11
N LEU A 110 -28.00 4.05 39.00
CA LEU A 110 -28.48 4.56 37.72
C LEU A 110 -27.45 5.47 37.05
N LEU A 111 -26.86 6.40 37.82
CA LEU A 111 -25.78 7.27 37.34
C LEU A 111 -24.57 6.44 36.89
N ALA A 112 -24.14 5.45 37.69
CA ALA A 112 -23.02 4.57 37.38
C ALA A 112 -23.26 3.74 36.11
N SER A 113 -24.49 3.24 35.91
CA SER A 113 -24.89 2.55 34.69
C SER A 113 -24.86 3.47 33.47
N MET A 114 -25.37 4.71 33.61
CA MET A 114 -25.38 5.70 32.54
C MET A 114 -23.95 6.12 32.13
N VAL A 115 -23.07 6.30 33.11
CA VAL A 115 -21.64 6.57 32.88
C VAL A 115 -20.98 5.38 32.16
N SER A 116 -21.20 4.15 32.65
CA SER A 116 -20.62 2.94 32.04
C SER A 116 -21.06 2.72 30.60
N PHE A 117 -22.33 3.00 30.29
CA PHE A 117 -22.85 2.94 28.92
C PHE A 117 -22.23 4.01 28.01
N GLY A 118 -21.97 5.21 28.55
CA GLY A 118 -21.31 6.31 27.82
C GLY A 118 -19.82 6.07 27.56
N VAL A 119 -19.13 5.34 28.43
CA VAL A 119 -17.68 5.05 28.29
C VAL A 119 -17.39 4.21 27.05
N MET A 120 -18.23 3.23 26.73
CA MET A 120 -18.05 2.34 25.56
C MET A 120 -17.90 3.08 24.23
N PRO A 121 -18.84 3.95 23.82
CA PRO A 121 -18.70 4.73 22.59
C PRO A 121 -17.54 5.74 22.68
N MET A 122 -17.22 6.27 23.87
CA MET A 122 -16.07 7.17 24.04
C MET A 122 -14.75 6.46 23.77
N ILE A 123 -14.52 5.28 24.36
CA ILE A 123 -13.32 4.47 24.09
C ILE A 123 -13.26 4.08 22.62
N THR A 124 -14.40 3.68 22.03
CA THR A 124 -14.46 3.34 20.60
C THR A 124 -14.01 4.50 19.70
N VAL A 125 -14.54 5.70 19.94
CA VAL A 125 -14.17 6.90 19.17
C VAL A 125 -12.73 7.35 19.48
N MET A 126 -12.24 7.13 20.70
CA MET A 126 -10.83 7.36 21.05
C MET A 126 -9.91 6.42 20.25
N THR A 127 -10.18 5.11 20.23
CA THR A 127 -9.42 4.14 19.44
C THR A 127 -9.45 4.48 17.95
N TYR A 128 -10.60 4.89 17.41
CA TYR A 128 -10.70 5.36 16.04
C TYR A 128 -9.83 6.60 15.77
N SER A 129 -9.82 7.55 16.72
CA SER A 129 -9.07 8.81 16.59
C SER A 129 -7.55 8.57 16.65
N VAL A 130 -7.10 7.65 17.49
CA VAL A 130 -5.69 7.24 17.61
C VAL A 130 -5.25 6.43 16.38
N GLY A 131 -6.06 5.47 15.92
CA GLY A 131 -5.73 4.67 14.73
C GLY A 131 -5.60 5.52 13.46
N LEU A 132 -6.33 6.63 13.35
CA LEU A 132 -6.18 7.61 12.26
C LEU A 132 -4.88 8.43 12.31
N GLN A 133 -4.18 8.44 13.43
CA GLN A 133 -2.92 9.19 13.62
C GLN A 133 -1.69 8.30 13.47
N GLU A 134 -1.79 7.02 13.84
CA GLU A 134 -0.65 6.09 13.82
C GLU A 134 -0.47 5.34 12.49
N MET A 135 -1.50 5.30 11.65
CA MET A 135 -1.52 4.44 10.46
C MET A 135 -1.29 5.23 9.16
N ASN A 136 -0.17 4.98 8.49
CA ASN A 136 0.19 5.54 7.17
C ASN A 136 -0.62 4.91 6.01
N ILE A 137 -1.91 4.64 6.23
CA ILE A 137 -2.83 4.09 5.23
C ILE A 137 -3.96 5.07 4.93
N PRO A 138 -4.55 5.03 3.72
CA PRO A 138 -5.64 5.92 3.34
C PRO A 138 -6.81 5.83 4.33
N ASP A 139 -7.44 6.97 4.66
CA ASP A 139 -8.60 7.08 5.57
C ASP A 139 -9.70 6.02 5.31
N ARG A 140 -9.90 5.61 4.05
CA ARG A 140 -10.87 4.59 3.67
C ARG A 140 -10.52 3.18 4.18
N LEU A 141 -9.24 2.81 4.16
CA LEU A 141 -8.76 1.53 4.69
C LEU A 141 -8.85 1.53 6.22
N VAL A 142 -8.44 2.62 6.87
CA VAL A 142 -8.55 2.77 8.33
C VAL A 142 -10.00 2.58 8.79
N LYS A 143 -10.97 3.20 8.10
CA LYS A 143 -12.40 3.00 8.41
C LYS A 143 -12.85 1.55 8.22
N HIS A 144 -12.41 0.88 7.16
CA HIS A 144 -12.77 -0.52 6.90
C HIS A 144 -12.22 -1.44 7.99
N ASP A 145 -10.92 -1.32 8.28
CA ASP A 145 -10.24 -2.16 9.26
C ASP A 145 -10.75 -1.86 10.67
N PHE A 146 -11.05 -0.60 10.98
CA PHE A 146 -11.67 -0.20 12.24
C PHE A 146 -13.07 -0.79 12.41
N VAL A 147 -13.94 -0.70 11.39
CA VAL A 147 -15.27 -1.32 11.45
C VAL A 147 -15.17 -2.82 11.62
N ARG A 148 -14.23 -3.48 10.94
CA ARG A 148 -13.97 -4.91 11.12
C ARG A 148 -13.51 -5.21 12.55
N TRP A 149 -12.50 -4.51 13.05
CA TRP A 149 -11.98 -4.70 14.41
C TRP A 149 -13.07 -4.51 15.46
N LEU A 150 -13.87 -3.43 15.32
CA LEU A 150 -14.99 -3.14 16.21
C LEU A 150 -16.01 -4.28 16.20
N LEU A 151 -16.38 -4.77 15.02
CA LEU A 151 -17.43 -5.77 14.85
C LEU A 151 -17.02 -7.17 15.35
N TYR A 152 -15.77 -7.59 15.13
CA TYR A 152 -15.29 -8.92 15.54
C TYR A 152 -14.76 -8.98 16.98
N GLY A 153 -14.23 -7.88 17.50
CA GLY A 153 -13.68 -7.83 18.85
C GLY A 153 -14.71 -7.32 19.86
N PRO A 154 -14.73 -5.99 20.14
CA PRO A 154 -15.54 -5.42 21.21
C PRO A 154 -17.03 -5.75 21.12
N MET A 155 -17.63 -5.69 19.92
CA MET A 155 -19.07 -5.90 19.75
C MET A 155 -19.49 -7.34 20.09
N VAL A 156 -18.69 -8.34 19.69
CA VAL A 156 -18.93 -9.75 20.05
C VAL A 156 -18.83 -9.95 21.55
N GLY A 157 -17.75 -9.46 22.16
CA GLY A 157 -17.53 -9.58 23.60
C GLY A 157 -18.64 -8.93 24.42
N VAL A 158 -18.99 -7.68 24.09
CA VAL A 158 -20.08 -6.94 24.75
C VAL A 158 -21.41 -7.67 24.60
N THR A 159 -21.72 -8.19 23.40
CA THR A 159 -22.98 -8.91 23.16
C THR A 159 -23.05 -10.20 23.97
N ILE A 160 -21.95 -10.95 24.07
CA ILE A 160 -21.88 -12.17 24.90
C ILE A 160 -22.05 -11.83 26.38
N ILE A 161 -21.32 -10.83 26.88
CA ILE A 161 -21.42 -10.40 28.29
C ILE A 161 -22.84 -9.93 28.60
N LEU A 162 -23.44 -9.12 27.73
CA LEU A 162 -24.81 -8.64 27.89
C LEU A 162 -25.81 -9.80 27.85
N CYS A 163 -25.57 -10.81 27.02
CA CYS A 163 -26.38 -12.03 26.99
C CYS A 163 -26.27 -12.84 28.29
N ILE A 164 -25.08 -12.93 28.89
CA ILE A 164 -24.89 -13.59 30.19
C ILE A 164 -25.62 -12.81 31.29
N GLN A 165 -25.53 -11.47 31.29
CA GLN A 165 -26.20 -10.62 32.27
C GLN A 165 -27.73 -10.66 32.18
N THR A 166 -28.32 -11.01 31.04
CA THR A 166 -29.78 -11.15 30.91
C THR A 166 -30.30 -12.52 31.34
N VAL A 167 -29.44 -13.53 31.55
CA VAL A 167 -29.87 -14.88 31.96
C VAL A 167 -30.67 -14.91 33.27
N PRO A 168 -30.29 -14.21 34.35
CA PRO A 168 -31.04 -14.24 35.61
C PRO A 168 -32.49 -13.76 35.45
N TRP A 169 -32.73 -12.81 34.55
CA TRP A 169 -34.07 -12.37 34.21
C TRP A 169 -34.88 -13.47 33.50
N PHE A 170 -34.24 -14.21 32.59
CA PHE A 170 -34.87 -15.36 31.92
C PHE A 170 -35.11 -16.55 32.86
N GLU A 171 -34.23 -16.78 33.84
CA GLU A 171 -34.42 -17.78 34.89
C GLU A 171 -35.68 -17.50 35.70
N TYR A 172 -35.90 -16.24 36.10
CA TYR A 172 -37.12 -15.83 36.82
C TYR A 172 -38.40 -16.04 35.98
N VAL A 173 -38.34 -15.76 34.68
CA VAL A 173 -39.52 -15.84 33.79
C VAL A 173 -39.84 -17.28 33.34
N ILE A 174 -38.81 -18.09 33.05
CA ILE A 174 -38.96 -19.42 32.44
C ILE A 174 -38.85 -20.55 33.48
N GLY A 175 -38.19 -20.33 34.62
CA GLY A 175 -38.03 -21.31 35.70
C GLY A 175 -37.00 -22.42 35.42
N ILE A 176 -36.11 -22.22 34.44
CA ILE A 176 -35.01 -23.15 34.11
C ILE A 176 -33.75 -22.73 34.90
N PRO A 177 -32.95 -23.67 35.43
CA PRO A 177 -31.71 -23.34 36.15
C PRO A 177 -30.76 -22.46 35.32
N GLY A 178 -30.29 -21.36 35.92
CA GLY A 178 -29.42 -20.38 35.27
C GLY A 178 -28.16 -20.98 34.64
N ASP A 179 -27.54 -21.96 35.29
CA ASP A 179 -26.32 -22.63 34.80
C ASP A 179 -26.52 -23.28 33.42
N THR A 180 -27.69 -23.87 33.20
CA THR A 180 -28.02 -24.48 31.90
C THR A 180 -28.24 -23.40 30.85
N LEU A 181 -28.96 -22.33 31.19
CA LEU A 181 -29.24 -21.22 30.29
C LEU A 181 -27.95 -20.49 29.86
N ILE A 182 -26.98 -20.29 30.76
CA ILE A 182 -25.70 -19.66 30.42
C ILE A 182 -24.95 -20.47 29.35
N VAL A 183 -24.85 -21.79 29.54
CA VAL A 183 -24.14 -22.67 28.57
C VAL A 183 -24.82 -22.62 27.21
N PHE A 184 -26.15 -22.72 27.16
CA PHE A 184 -26.90 -22.61 25.90
C PHE A 184 -26.77 -21.22 25.26
N ALA A 185 -26.85 -20.15 26.05
CA ALA A 185 -26.74 -18.78 25.57
C ALA A 185 -25.36 -18.52 24.93
N VAL A 186 -24.27 -18.94 25.58
CA VAL A 186 -22.91 -18.81 25.05
C VAL A 186 -22.74 -19.67 23.80
N MET A 187 -23.22 -20.92 23.78
CA MET A 187 -23.15 -21.79 22.60
C MET A 187 -23.93 -21.19 21.41
N ILE A 188 -25.14 -20.68 21.65
CA ILE A 188 -25.94 -20.04 20.60
C ILE A 188 -25.26 -18.76 20.11
N MET A 189 -24.81 -17.89 21.01
CA MET A 189 -24.17 -16.62 20.63
C MET A 189 -22.85 -16.80 19.89
N THR A 190 -22.04 -17.79 20.26
CA THR A 190 -20.78 -18.09 19.57
C THR A 190 -20.98 -18.55 18.13
N VAL A 191 -22.09 -19.24 17.82
CA VAL A 191 -22.45 -19.63 16.44
C VAL A 191 -23.22 -18.52 15.71
N PHE A 192 -24.15 -17.86 16.39
CA PHE A 192 -25.03 -16.87 15.81
C PHE A 192 -24.31 -15.57 15.45
N MET A 193 -23.38 -15.11 16.30
CA MET A 193 -22.71 -13.84 16.11
C MET A 193 -21.86 -13.80 14.83
N PRO A 194 -21.01 -14.80 14.50
CA PRO A 194 -20.32 -14.85 13.20
C PRO A 194 -21.28 -14.84 12.00
N MET A 195 -22.43 -15.50 12.10
CA MET A 195 -23.46 -15.50 11.04
C MET A 195 -24.08 -14.11 10.85
N LEU A 196 -24.38 -13.41 11.95
CA LEU A 196 -24.93 -12.05 11.91
C LEU A 196 -23.90 -11.07 11.35
N ILE A 197 -22.64 -11.17 11.77
CA ILE A 197 -21.53 -10.35 11.27
C ILE A 197 -21.36 -10.51 9.76
N THR A 198 -21.33 -11.75 9.25
CA THR A 198 -21.16 -12.01 7.82
C THR A 198 -22.34 -11.47 7.00
N ARG A 199 -23.55 -11.45 7.56
CA ARG A 199 -24.73 -10.89 6.91
C ARG A 199 -24.74 -9.36 6.86
N ILE A 200 -24.26 -8.70 7.92
CA ILE A 200 -24.24 -7.23 8.04
C ILE A 200 -23.05 -6.61 7.28
N ARG A 201 -21.91 -7.31 7.21
CA ARG A 201 -20.70 -6.85 6.52
C ARG A 201 -20.93 -6.18 5.15
N PRO A 202 -21.66 -6.77 4.19
CA PRO A 202 -21.87 -6.14 2.88
C PRO A 202 -22.62 -4.79 2.96
N TYR A 203 -23.50 -4.60 3.94
CA TYR A 203 -24.20 -3.33 4.15
C TYR A 203 -23.26 -2.27 4.72
N LEU A 204 -22.37 -2.65 5.65
CA LEU A 204 -21.35 -1.75 6.19
C LEU A 204 -20.33 -1.36 5.12
N ASP A 205 -19.88 -2.32 4.31
CA ASP A 205 -18.97 -2.06 3.20
C ASP A 205 -19.60 -1.11 2.15
N ALA A 206 -20.91 -1.23 1.92
CA ALA A 206 -21.66 -0.31 1.07
C ALA A 206 -21.77 1.12 1.64
N LEU A 207 -21.91 1.25 2.95
CA LEU A 207 -21.99 2.55 3.63
C LEU A 207 -20.64 3.29 3.62
N VAL A 208 -19.52 2.56 3.80
CA VAL A 208 -18.17 3.13 3.87
C VAL A 208 -17.64 3.55 2.48
N TYR A 209 -17.97 2.82 1.40
CA TYR A 209 -17.39 3.03 0.06
C TYR A 209 -18.28 3.78 -0.94
N ARG A 210 -19.31 4.50 -0.49
CA ARG A 210 -20.39 5.03 -1.34
C ARG A 210 -19.94 5.86 -2.57
N GLN A 211 -18.75 6.46 -2.55
CA GLN A 211 -18.18 7.24 -3.66
C GLN A 211 -17.42 6.40 -4.71
N ASP A 212 -16.67 5.35 -4.33
CA ASP A 212 -15.81 4.59 -5.25
C ASP A 212 -16.45 3.29 -5.78
N GLN A 213 -17.64 2.92 -5.26
CA GLN A 213 -18.24 1.61 -5.58
C GLN A 213 -18.64 1.45 -7.04
N ALA A 214 -19.01 2.51 -7.75
CA ALA A 214 -19.49 2.41 -9.13
C ALA A 214 -18.34 1.97 -10.06
N GLU A 215 -17.17 2.61 -9.93
CA GLU A 215 -15.98 2.31 -10.73
C GLU A 215 -15.39 0.94 -10.36
N ILE A 216 -15.30 0.62 -9.07
CA ILE A 216 -14.78 -0.68 -8.61
C ILE A 216 -15.71 -1.82 -9.06
N ARG A 217 -17.04 -1.64 -8.99
CA ARG A 217 -18.00 -2.65 -9.49
C ARG A 217 -17.91 -2.80 -11.01
N TYR A 218 -17.71 -1.72 -11.74
CA TYR A 218 -17.51 -1.76 -13.18
C TYR A 218 -16.27 -2.59 -13.54
N LEU A 219 -15.12 -2.32 -12.92
CA LEU A 219 -13.88 -3.09 -13.12
C LEU A 219 -14.02 -4.56 -12.72
N ARG A 220 -14.72 -4.86 -11.62
CA ARG A 220 -14.94 -6.24 -11.17
C ARG A 220 -15.88 -7.02 -12.08
N ASN A 221 -16.80 -6.35 -12.76
CA ASN A 221 -17.73 -6.97 -13.71
C ASN A 221 -17.15 -7.08 -15.13
N LEU A 222 -16.14 -6.29 -15.47
CA LEU A 222 -15.49 -6.29 -16.78
C LEU A 222 -15.06 -7.70 -17.26
N PRO A 223 -14.48 -8.59 -16.44
CA PRO A 223 -14.12 -9.95 -16.85
C PRO A 223 -15.33 -10.80 -17.28
N ARG A 224 -16.51 -10.55 -16.71
CA ARG A 224 -17.75 -11.29 -17.04
C ARG A 224 -18.38 -10.83 -18.34
N SER A 225 -18.12 -9.60 -18.77
CA SER A 225 -18.62 -9.03 -20.02
C SER A 225 -17.58 -9.02 -21.14
N THR A 226 -16.40 -9.61 -20.92
CA THR A 226 -15.34 -9.65 -21.93
C THR A 226 -15.63 -10.75 -22.94
N PHE A 227 -15.42 -10.47 -24.23
CA PHE A 227 -15.59 -11.46 -25.28
C PHE A 227 -14.29 -12.26 -25.42
N THR A 228 -14.31 -13.54 -25.08
CA THR A 228 -13.06 -14.32 -25.03
C THR A 228 -12.57 -14.73 -26.43
N ARG A 229 -11.30 -15.13 -26.54
CA ARG A 229 -10.76 -15.69 -27.79
C ARG A 229 -11.51 -16.94 -28.26
N THR A 230 -12.03 -17.72 -27.29
CA THR A 230 -12.81 -18.92 -27.57
C THR A 230 -14.17 -18.53 -28.15
N ASP A 231 -14.85 -17.54 -27.55
CA ASP A 231 -16.15 -17.06 -28.01
C ASP A 231 -16.05 -16.45 -29.42
N LEU A 232 -14.99 -15.69 -29.70
CA LEU A 232 -14.72 -15.17 -31.04
C LEU A 232 -14.54 -16.29 -32.05
N ARG A 233 -13.69 -17.28 -31.75
CA ARG A 233 -13.47 -18.40 -32.65
C ARG A 233 -14.76 -19.15 -32.94
N GLN A 234 -15.55 -19.44 -31.91
CA GLN A 234 -16.80 -20.17 -32.05
C GLN A 234 -17.84 -19.40 -32.86
N LEU A 235 -17.95 -18.08 -32.64
CA LEU A 235 -18.82 -17.21 -33.45
C LEU A 235 -18.35 -17.21 -34.91
N LEU A 236 -17.06 -16.97 -35.17
CA LEU A 236 -16.51 -16.95 -36.52
C LEU A 236 -16.67 -18.31 -37.23
N GLU A 237 -16.45 -19.43 -36.55
CA GLU A 237 -16.66 -20.78 -37.10
C GLU A 237 -18.13 -21.02 -37.44
N ASN A 238 -19.06 -20.69 -36.55
CA ASN A 238 -20.50 -20.86 -36.79
C ASN A 238 -20.99 -19.99 -37.97
N THR A 239 -20.57 -18.72 -38.00
CA THR A 239 -20.90 -17.80 -39.09
C THR A 239 -20.27 -18.26 -40.41
N LEU A 240 -19.03 -18.79 -40.37
CA LEU A 240 -18.34 -19.33 -41.55
C LEU A 240 -19.03 -20.59 -42.08
N ILE A 241 -19.47 -21.50 -41.20
CA ILE A 241 -20.25 -22.69 -41.58
C ILE A 241 -21.55 -22.27 -42.27
N ALA A 242 -22.23 -21.23 -41.77
CA ALA A 242 -23.43 -20.69 -42.42
C ALA A 242 -23.13 -20.12 -43.81
N VAL A 243 -22.02 -19.40 -43.98
CA VAL A 243 -21.58 -18.89 -45.29
C VAL A 243 -21.24 -20.04 -46.25
N CYS A 244 -20.45 -21.02 -45.81
CA CYS A 244 -20.08 -22.18 -46.62
C CYS A 244 -21.31 -23.02 -47.02
N GLY A 245 -22.26 -23.21 -46.10
CA GLY A 245 -23.52 -23.90 -46.36
C GLY A 245 -24.39 -23.19 -47.39
N ALA A 246 -24.48 -21.85 -47.33
CA ALA A 246 -25.22 -21.05 -48.30
C ALA A 246 -24.62 -21.07 -49.71
N LEU A 247 -23.29 -21.20 -49.81
CA LEU A 247 -22.55 -21.20 -51.08
C LEU A 247 -22.24 -22.60 -51.61
N ARG A 248 -22.61 -23.65 -50.85
CA ARG A 248 -22.19 -25.04 -51.12
C ARG A 248 -20.67 -25.16 -51.33
N ALA A 249 -19.91 -24.37 -50.58
CA ALA A 249 -18.45 -24.38 -50.60
C ALA A 249 -17.90 -25.43 -49.63
N GLU A 250 -16.98 -26.27 -50.07
CA GLU A 250 -16.38 -27.32 -49.23
C GLU A 250 -15.36 -26.78 -48.22
N THR A 251 -14.71 -25.64 -48.55
CA THR A 251 -13.69 -25.04 -47.69
C THR A 251 -13.84 -23.51 -47.58
N GLY A 252 -13.53 -23.00 -46.39
CA GLY A 252 -13.50 -21.56 -46.09
C GLY A 252 -12.66 -21.26 -44.86
N PHE A 253 -12.19 -20.02 -44.75
CA PHE A 253 -11.40 -19.56 -43.61
C PHE A 253 -11.59 -18.08 -43.35
N VAL A 254 -11.40 -17.67 -42.09
CA VAL A 254 -11.38 -16.26 -41.68
C VAL A 254 -10.00 -15.92 -41.18
N VAL A 255 -9.43 -14.85 -41.73
CA VAL A 255 -8.13 -14.29 -41.33
C VAL A 255 -8.37 -13.01 -40.54
N GLY A 256 -7.61 -12.82 -39.47
CA GLY A 256 -7.60 -11.57 -38.71
C GLY A 256 -6.25 -11.32 -38.02
N PRO A 257 -6.08 -10.16 -37.36
CA PRO A 257 -4.83 -9.80 -36.70
C PRO A 257 -4.45 -10.80 -35.61
N GLY A 258 -3.22 -11.28 -35.67
CA GLY A 258 -2.59 -12.22 -34.75
C GLY A 258 -1.42 -11.56 -34.04
N GLY A 259 -1.67 -11.01 -32.85
CA GLY A 259 -0.61 -10.50 -31.99
C GLY A 259 0.23 -9.40 -32.64
N LYS A 260 1.54 -9.41 -32.37
CA LYS A 260 2.42 -8.24 -32.47
C LYS A 260 2.71 -7.69 -33.88
N GLU A 261 2.37 -8.37 -34.98
CA GLU A 261 2.37 -7.83 -36.37
C GLU A 261 2.21 -8.96 -37.41
N GLY A 262 1.05 -9.63 -37.42
CA GLY A 262 0.83 -10.69 -38.40
C GLY A 262 -0.64 -11.03 -38.57
N TYR A 263 -0.98 -11.61 -39.72
CA TYR A 263 -2.30 -12.15 -39.97
C TYR A 263 -2.33 -13.63 -39.67
N THR A 264 -3.35 -14.07 -38.93
CA THR A 264 -3.52 -15.47 -38.53
C THR A 264 -4.92 -15.94 -38.85
N VAL A 265 -5.04 -17.22 -39.20
CA VAL A 265 -6.35 -17.84 -39.41
C VAL A 265 -7.05 -17.97 -38.05
N LYS A 266 -8.22 -17.33 -37.91
CA LYS A 266 -9.02 -17.31 -36.69
C LYS A 266 -10.06 -18.42 -36.65
N ALA A 267 -10.62 -18.75 -37.81
CA ALA A 267 -11.64 -19.79 -37.98
C ALA A 267 -11.45 -20.51 -39.31
N LEU A 268 -11.86 -21.77 -39.38
CA LEU A 268 -11.72 -22.62 -40.55
C LEU A 268 -12.92 -23.56 -40.67
N CYS A 269 -13.43 -23.73 -41.88
CA CYS A 269 -14.48 -24.67 -42.25
C CYS A 269 -13.95 -25.56 -43.38
N GLY A 270 -14.09 -26.88 -43.24
CA GLY A 270 -13.61 -27.87 -44.23
C GLY A 270 -12.26 -28.52 -43.90
N LEU A 271 -11.60 -29.08 -44.92
CA LEU A 271 -10.32 -29.78 -44.75
C LEU A 271 -9.19 -28.81 -44.41
N ARG A 272 -8.57 -29.00 -43.24
CA ARG A 272 -7.40 -28.20 -42.80
C ARG A 272 -6.22 -28.24 -43.77
N ARG A 273 -6.12 -29.29 -44.60
CA ARG A 273 -5.04 -29.47 -45.57
C ARG A 273 -5.07 -28.40 -46.65
N ASP A 274 -6.25 -28.09 -47.18
CA ASP A 274 -6.40 -27.18 -48.33
C ASP A 274 -6.09 -25.74 -47.94
N VAL A 275 -6.52 -25.33 -46.74
CA VAL A 275 -6.18 -24.00 -46.20
C VAL A 275 -4.71 -23.91 -45.83
N LYS A 276 -4.10 -24.95 -45.27
CA LYS A 276 -2.65 -24.96 -45.00
C LYS A 276 -1.84 -24.89 -46.30
N GLN A 277 -2.27 -25.59 -47.34
CA GLN A 277 -1.64 -25.57 -48.65
C GLN A 277 -1.76 -24.17 -49.29
N PHE A 278 -2.93 -23.55 -49.22
CA PHE A 278 -3.11 -22.16 -49.67
C PHE A 278 -2.22 -21.17 -48.91
N VAL A 279 -2.11 -21.28 -47.58
CA VAL A 279 -1.24 -20.40 -46.78
C VAL A 279 0.25 -20.63 -47.06
N ALA A 280 0.62 -21.85 -47.45
CA ALA A 280 1.99 -22.18 -47.87
C ALA A 280 2.31 -21.62 -49.28
N ASP A 281 1.36 -21.73 -50.21
CA ASP A 281 1.50 -21.26 -51.60
C ASP A 281 1.41 -19.72 -51.67
N TYR A 282 0.58 -19.12 -50.82
CA TYR A 282 0.35 -17.67 -50.75
C TYR A 282 0.44 -17.20 -49.28
N PRO A 283 1.62 -16.77 -48.81
CA PRO A 283 1.78 -16.32 -47.44
C PRO A 283 0.87 -15.12 -47.15
N LEU A 284 0.12 -15.19 -46.04
CA LEU A 284 -0.87 -14.20 -45.65
C LEU A 284 -0.31 -12.77 -45.57
N GLN A 285 0.99 -12.62 -45.25
CA GLN A 285 1.66 -11.32 -45.19
C GLN A 285 1.71 -10.61 -46.56
N ASN A 286 1.70 -11.35 -47.67
CA ASN A 286 1.76 -10.77 -49.02
C ASN A 286 0.36 -10.55 -49.62
N VAL A 287 -0.62 -11.38 -49.23
CA VAL A 287 -1.99 -11.33 -49.76
C VAL A 287 -2.82 -10.27 -49.04
N MET A 288 -2.71 -10.16 -47.71
CA MET A 288 -3.53 -9.26 -46.91
C MET A 288 -3.36 -7.77 -47.25
N PRO A 289 -2.15 -7.24 -47.57
CA PRO A 289 -2.00 -5.87 -48.03
C PRO A 289 -2.74 -5.58 -49.35
N GLN A 290 -2.81 -6.55 -50.25
CA GLN A 290 -3.53 -6.41 -51.53
C GLN A 290 -5.05 -6.40 -51.30
N VAL A 291 -5.54 -7.26 -50.41
CA VAL A 291 -6.96 -7.27 -49.99
C VAL A 291 -7.30 -5.97 -49.24
N ALA A 292 -6.37 -5.43 -48.45
CA ALA A 292 -6.54 -4.18 -47.72
C ALA A 292 -6.57 -2.94 -48.63
N GLN A 293 -6.07 -3.02 -49.86
CA GLN A 293 -6.11 -1.94 -50.85
C GLN A 293 -7.38 -1.95 -51.71
N MET A 294 -8.22 -2.99 -51.62
CA MET A 294 -9.49 -3.03 -52.33
C MET A 294 -10.46 -1.95 -51.84
N HIS A 295 -11.31 -1.47 -52.77
CA HIS A 295 -12.31 -0.44 -52.52
C HIS A 295 -13.19 -0.80 -51.31
N GLN A 296 -13.51 0.22 -50.51
CA GLN A 296 -14.48 0.07 -49.43
C GLN A 296 -15.85 -0.23 -50.03
N ARG A 297 -16.49 -1.28 -49.51
CA ARG A 297 -17.88 -1.61 -49.81
C ARG A 297 -18.75 -0.44 -49.34
N ALA A 298 -19.56 0.15 -50.22
CA ALA A 298 -20.48 1.20 -49.80
C ALA A 298 -21.59 0.59 -48.92
N MET A 299 -21.96 1.27 -47.83
CA MET A 299 -22.82 0.76 -46.75
C MET A 299 -24.23 0.31 -47.19
N ASP A 300 -24.65 0.62 -48.43
CA ASP A 300 -26.00 0.34 -48.96
C ASP A 300 -26.04 -0.43 -50.30
N THR A 301 -24.88 -0.87 -50.81
CA THR A 301 -24.81 -1.60 -52.10
C THR A 301 -24.50 -3.07 -51.88
N LEU A 302 -25.24 -3.98 -52.54
CA LEU A 302 -24.89 -5.41 -52.56
C LEU A 302 -23.43 -5.59 -53.04
N PRO A 303 -22.70 -6.56 -52.49
CA PRO A 303 -21.34 -6.83 -52.93
C PRO A 303 -21.32 -7.14 -54.43
N SER A 304 -20.56 -6.37 -55.19
CA SER A 304 -20.36 -6.58 -56.62
C SER A 304 -19.30 -7.66 -56.82
N GLN A 305 -19.21 -8.23 -58.04
CA GLN A 305 -18.20 -9.26 -58.30
C GLN A 305 -16.76 -8.72 -58.12
N ASP A 306 -16.59 -7.41 -58.30
CA ASP A 306 -15.31 -6.69 -58.13
C ASP A 306 -14.87 -6.54 -56.67
N ASP A 307 -15.75 -6.81 -55.70
CA ASP A 307 -15.44 -6.75 -54.26
C ASP A 307 -14.73 -8.02 -53.75
N PHE A 308 -14.55 -9.03 -54.60
CA PHE A 308 -13.88 -10.28 -54.28
C PHE A 308 -12.52 -10.38 -54.97
N LEU A 309 -11.44 -10.50 -54.19
CA LEU A 309 -10.12 -10.81 -54.75
C LEU A 309 -10.02 -12.31 -55.02
N GLN A 310 -9.87 -12.70 -56.28
CA GLN A 310 -9.62 -14.10 -56.64
C GLN A 310 -8.12 -14.42 -56.51
N ARG A 311 -7.77 -15.39 -55.66
CA ARG A 311 -6.41 -15.93 -55.52
C ARG A 311 -6.48 -17.45 -55.42
N GLY A 312 -6.05 -18.13 -56.49
CA GLY A 312 -6.16 -19.58 -56.60
C GLY A 312 -7.62 -20.05 -56.52
N PRO A 313 -7.93 -21.12 -55.75
CA PRO A 313 -9.30 -21.60 -55.59
C PRO A 313 -10.15 -20.75 -54.64
N PHE A 314 -9.55 -19.75 -53.95
CA PHE A 314 -10.23 -18.94 -52.95
C PHE A 314 -10.58 -17.54 -53.47
N ARG A 315 -11.78 -17.08 -53.12
CA ARG A 315 -12.17 -15.67 -53.23
C ARG A 315 -12.13 -15.04 -51.85
N LEU A 316 -11.41 -13.93 -51.75
CA LEU A 316 -11.19 -13.20 -50.51
C LEU A 316 -12.07 -11.96 -50.49
N LEU A 317 -12.80 -11.80 -49.40
CA LEU A 317 -13.64 -10.66 -49.12
C LEU A 317 -13.01 -9.87 -47.94
N PRO A 318 -12.71 -8.57 -48.10
CA PRO A 318 -12.16 -7.77 -47.01
C PRO A 318 -13.21 -7.62 -45.88
N LEU A 319 -12.77 -7.76 -44.64
CA LEU A 319 -13.51 -7.47 -43.42
C LEU A 319 -12.97 -6.17 -42.82
N ARG A 320 -13.84 -5.17 -42.66
CA ARG A 320 -13.45 -3.85 -42.14
C ARG A 320 -14.30 -3.43 -40.94
N SER A 321 -13.74 -2.57 -40.10
CA SER A 321 -14.49 -1.90 -39.05
C SER A 321 -15.49 -0.91 -39.66
N PRO A 322 -16.49 -0.44 -38.90
CA PRO A 322 -17.33 0.70 -39.30
C PRO A 322 -16.52 1.93 -39.70
N ASP A 323 -15.38 2.16 -39.03
CA ASP A 323 -14.45 3.26 -39.31
C ASP A 323 -13.53 3.01 -40.53
N GLY A 324 -13.71 1.90 -41.25
CA GLY A 324 -12.96 1.58 -42.47
C GLY A 324 -11.60 0.89 -42.26
N ILE A 325 -11.20 0.65 -41.02
CA ILE A 325 -9.95 -0.04 -40.66
C ILE A 325 -10.03 -1.49 -41.12
N PHE A 326 -8.96 -2.00 -41.73
CA PHE A 326 -8.89 -3.39 -42.19
C PHE A 326 -8.69 -4.34 -41.00
N LEU A 327 -9.66 -5.23 -40.77
CA LEU A 327 -9.66 -6.20 -39.68
C LEU A 327 -9.22 -7.59 -40.15
N GLY A 328 -9.24 -7.85 -41.45
CA GLY A 328 -8.88 -9.15 -42.01
C GLY A 328 -9.66 -9.50 -43.26
N ALA A 329 -9.74 -10.78 -43.57
CA ALA A 329 -10.39 -11.25 -44.79
C ALA A 329 -11.12 -12.58 -44.57
N LEU A 330 -12.26 -12.72 -45.26
CA LEU A 330 -13.02 -13.95 -45.38
C LEU A 330 -12.64 -14.62 -46.71
N GLY A 331 -12.07 -15.83 -46.65
CA GLY A 331 -11.72 -16.64 -47.81
C GLY A 331 -12.69 -17.78 -48.01
N ILE A 332 -13.25 -17.92 -49.20
CA ILE A 332 -14.21 -19.00 -49.53
C ILE A 332 -13.75 -19.68 -50.82
N ALA A 333 -13.64 -21.00 -50.81
CA ALA A 333 -13.40 -21.77 -52.02
C ALA A 333 -14.73 -21.99 -52.73
N TYR A 334 -14.89 -21.37 -53.90
CA TYR A 334 -16.09 -21.56 -54.71
C TYR A 334 -15.70 -21.79 -56.17
N GLU A 335 -16.18 -22.90 -56.73
CA GLU A 335 -15.91 -23.31 -58.10
C GLU A 335 -17.08 -22.86 -59.01
N PRO A 336 -16.84 -22.11 -60.10
CA PRO A 336 -17.88 -21.41 -60.85
C PRO A 336 -18.84 -22.31 -61.67
N GLY A 337 -18.78 -23.64 -61.54
CA GLY A 337 -19.53 -24.58 -62.37
C GLY A 337 -20.87 -25.09 -61.81
N LEU A 338 -21.18 -24.89 -60.51
CA LEU A 338 -22.27 -25.64 -59.84
C LEU A 338 -23.52 -24.84 -59.44
N VAL A 339 -23.63 -23.55 -59.78
CA VAL A 339 -24.84 -22.75 -59.53
C VAL A 339 -25.17 -21.87 -60.74
N HIS A 340 -26.23 -22.26 -61.46
CA HIS A 340 -26.98 -21.60 -62.54
C HIS A 340 -26.24 -20.72 -63.58
N GLU A 341 -26.28 -21.20 -64.83
CA GLU A 341 -26.22 -20.60 -66.19
C GLU A 341 -25.45 -19.31 -66.51
N GLN A 342 -24.96 -18.51 -65.57
CA GLN A 342 -24.25 -17.24 -65.83
C GLN A 342 -23.17 -16.89 -64.81
N GLY A 343 -22.45 -17.87 -64.22
CA GLY A 343 -21.19 -17.62 -63.48
C GLY A 343 -21.24 -16.60 -62.32
N ALA A 344 -22.42 -16.18 -61.89
CA ALA A 344 -22.66 -15.05 -61.00
C ALA A 344 -23.45 -15.49 -59.77
N LEU A 345 -22.93 -15.15 -58.58
CA LEU A 345 -23.63 -15.36 -57.31
C LEU A 345 -25.03 -14.74 -57.36
N SER A 346 -26.06 -15.48 -56.92
CA SER A 346 -27.43 -14.97 -56.79
C SER A 346 -27.47 -13.76 -55.85
N ALA A 347 -28.39 -12.81 -56.11
CA ALA A 347 -28.57 -11.63 -55.27
C ALA A 347 -28.89 -11.99 -53.81
N ASP A 348 -29.62 -13.08 -53.57
CA ASP A 348 -29.96 -13.54 -52.22
C ASP A 348 -28.75 -14.13 -51.49
N SER A 349 -27.92 -14.91 -52.17
CA SER A 349 -26.66 -15.42 -51.62
C SER A 349 -25.70 -14.27 -51.27
N ARG A 350 -25.62 -13.25 -52.13
CA ARG A 350 -24.81 -12.05 -51.87
C ARG A 350 -25.30 -11.27 -50.65
N ARG A 351 -26.62 -11.09 -50.49
CA ARG A 351 -27.21 -10.46 -49.28
C ARG A 351 -26.89 -11.25 -48.02
N LEU A 352 -26.99 -12.57 -48.06
CA LEU A 352 -26.69 -13.42 -46.92
C LEU A 352 -25.20 -13.36 -46.54
N ILE A 353 -24.29 -13.45 -47.51
CA ILE A 353 -22.85 -13.26 -47.29
C ILE A 353 -22.60 -11.90 -46.64
N ASP A 354 -23.24 -10.85 -47.14
CA ASP A 354 -23.04 -9.49 -46.66
C ASP A 354 -23.51 -9.31 -45.19
N VAL A 355 -24.65 -9.90 -44.81
CA VAL A 355 -25.12 -9.93 -43.41
C VAL A 355 -24.15 -10.71 -42.52
N LEU A 356 -23.69 -11.88 -42.94
CA LEU A 356 -22.79 -12.72 -42.16
C LEU A 356 -21.38 -12.11 -42.07
N ALA A 357 -20.89 -11.48 -43.14
CA ALA A 357 -19.63 -10.73 -43.15
C ALA A 357 -19.69 -9.55 -42.17
N ARG A 358 -20.79 -8.77 -42.16
CA ARG A 358 -21.01 -7.71 -41.16
C ARG A 358 -21.00 -8.23 -39.73
N GLN A 359 -21.53 -9.43 -39.49
CA GLN A 359 -21.49 -10.06 -38.17
C GLN A 359 -20.04 -10.40 -37.75
N MET A 360 -19.24 -10.92 -38.68
CA MET A 360 -17.80 -11.18 -38.44
C MET A 360 -17.02 -9.87 -38.20
N GLU A 361 -17.29 -8.82 -38.97
CA GLU A 361 -16.70 -7.49 -38.82
C GLU A 361 -17.00 -6.90 -37.44
N MET A 362 -18.25 -6.96 -36.99
CA MET A 362 -18.67 -6.49 -35.67
C MET A 362 -17.95 -7.26 -34.54
N ALA A 363 -17.84 -8.59 -34.66
CA ALA A 363 -17.14 -9.41 -33.67
C ALA A 363 -15.63 -9.12 -33.61
N LEU A 364 -14.97 -8.99 -34.77
CA LEU A 364 -13.54 -8.65 -34.86
C LEU A 364 -13.26 -7.24 -34.32
N THR A 365 -14.12 -6.26 -34.67
CA THR A 365 -14.02 -4.88 -34.15
C THR A 365 -14.11 -4.87 -32.63
N THR A 366 -15.07 -5.61 -32.07
CA THR A 366 -15.28 -5.70 -30.61
C THR A 366 -14.03 -6.23 -29.90
N VAL A 367 -13.40 -7.27 -30.45
CA VAL A 367 -12.17 -7.85 -29.86
C VAL A 367 -10.98 -6.91 -29.98
N GLU A 368 -10.85 -6.18 -31.08
CA GLU A 368 -9.79 -5.19 -31.23
C GLU A 368 -9.93 -4.05 -30.21
N MET A 369 -11.15 -3.50 -30.05
CA MET A 369 -11.44 -2.48 -29.04
C MET A 369 -11.12 -2.98 -27.62
N GLN A 370 -11.53 -4.22 -27.29
CA GLN A 370 -11.22 -4.81 -25.98
C GLN A 370 -9.71 -4.95 -25.75
N GLN A 371 -8.93 -5.38 -26.76
CA GLN A 371 -7.48 -5.46 -26.64
C GLN A 371 -6.85 -4.10 -26.35
N ARG A 372 -7.29 -3.05 -27.07
CA ARG A 372 -6.82 -1.67 -26.81
C ARG A 372 -7.10 -1.23 -25.38
N ILE A 373 -8.29 -1.51 -24.83
CA ILE A 373 -8.64 -1.19 -23.44
C ILE A 373 -7.76 -1.96 -22.45
N PHE A 374 -7.49 -3.24 -22.69
CA PHE A 374 -6.63 -4.02 -21.80
C PHE A 374 -5.19 -3.54 -21.83
N ASP A 375 -4.69 -3.15 -23.00
CA ASP A 375 -3.34 -2.64 -23.13
C ASP A 375 -3.20 -1.26 -22.46
N THR A 376 -4.20 -0.38 -22.57
CA THR A 376 -4.19 0.90 -21.82
C THR A 376 -4.24 0.68 -20.31
N LEU A 377 -5.10 -0.22 -19.82
CA LEU A 377 -5.16 -0.56 -18.39
C LEU A 377 -3.84 -1.17 -17.88
N ARG A 378 -3.19 -2.03 -18.69
CA ARG A 378 -1.89 -2.62 -18.34
C ARG A 378 -0.80 -1.56 -18.23
N ASN A 379 -0.87 -0.53 -19.07
CA ASN A 379 0.07 0.59 -19.04
C ASN A 379 -0.18 1.56 -17.87
N LEU A 380 -1.43 1.71 -17.43
CA LEU A 380 -1.79 2.56 -16.28
C LEU A 380 -1.44 1.94 -14.92
N GLY A 381 -1.36 0.61 -14.83
CA GLY A 381 -0.96 -0.11 -13.61
C GLY A 381 0.32 0.41 -12.95
N PRO A 382 1.46 0.51 -13.67
CA PRO A 382 2.71 1.03 -13.11
C PRO A 382 2.65 2.53 -12.73
N GLU A 383 1.89 3.37 -13.45
CA GLU A 383 1.70 4.78 -13.07
C GLU A 383 0.93 4.93 -11.75
N MET A 384 -0.05 4.06 -11.51
CA MET A 384 -0.80 4.08 -10.25
C MET A 384 0.08 3.62 -9.07
N GLN A 385 0.99 2.68 -9.31
CA GLN A 385 1.97 2.24 -8.32
C GLN A 385 3.01 3.33 -8.00
N SER A 386 3.46 4.10 -9.00
CA SER A 386 4.40 5.20 -8.77
C SER A 386 3.77 6.36 -7.99
N LEU A 387 2.49 6.68 -8.23
CA LEU A 387 1.75 7.67 -7.42
C LEU A 387 1.61 7.22 -5.96
N HIS A 388 1.33 5.93 -5.72
CA HIS A 388 1.32 5.39 -4.37
C HIS A 388 2.70 5.48 -3.70
N HIS A 389 3.77 5.21 -4.44
CA HIS A 389 5.14 5.34 -3.95
C HIS A 389 5.51 6.79 -3.62
N LEU A 390 5.14 7.75 -4.48
CA LEU A 390 5.36 9.18 -4.24
C LEU A 390 4.61 9.65 -2.99
N THR A 391 3.35 9.23 -2.82
CA THR A 391 2.56 9.57 -1.62
C THR A 391 3.21 9.02 -0.35
N SER A 392 3.67 7.75 -0.37
CA SER A 392 4.39 7.17 0.77
C SER A 392 5.74 7.84 1.03
N GLN A 393 6.42 8.31 -0.02
CA GLN A 393 7.69 9.04 0.09
C GLN A 393 7.50 10.44 0.70
N PHE A 394 6.47 11.19 0.31
CA PHE A 394 6.18 12.49 0.93
C PHE A 394 5.85 12.35 2.41
N GLU A 395 5.12 11.31 2.80
CA GLU A 395 4.80 11.03 4.21
C GLU A 395 6.04 10.53 4.99
N GLN A 396 6.91 9.72 4.38
CA GLN A 396 8.18 9.30 4.99
C GLN A 396 9.19 10.43 5.11
N VAL A 397 9.29 11.33 4.13
CA VAL A 397 10.16 12.51 4.20
C VAL A 397 9.65 13.45 5.30
N ALA A 398 8.33 13.65 5.42
CA ALA A 398 7.76 14.42 6.52
C ALA A 398 8.02 13.79 7.90
N ALA A 399 8.02 12.46 8.01
CA ALA A 399 8.37 11.76 9.26
C ALA A 399 9.89 11.77 9.54
N GLN A 400 10.72 11.66 8.49
CA GLN A 400 12.18 11.70 8.60
C GLN A 400 12.69 13.10 8.95
N ASP A 401 12.10 14.17 8.40
CA ASP A 401 12.44 15.55 8.78
C ASP A 401 12.13 15.83 10.26
N LEU A 402 11.17 15.11 10.86
CA LEU A 402 10.86 15.20 12.29
C LEU A 402 11.84 14.38 13.16
N GLU A 403 12.26 13.18 12.73
CA GLU A 403 13.26 12.36 13.45
C GLU A 403 14.70 12.88 13.30
N HIS A 404 15.04 13.52 12.18
CA HIS A 404 16.40 14.06 11.92
C HIS A 404 16.75 15.25 12.82
N HIS A 405 15.78 15.87 13.49
CA HIS A 405 16.03 16.97 14.41
C HIS A 405 16.41 16.54 15.84
N GLU A 406 16.25 15.26 16.23
CA GLU A 406 16.50 14.82 17.61
C GLU A 406 17.68 13.83 17.79
N THR A 407 18.21 13.21 16.73
CA THR A 407 19.32 12.24 16.84
C THR A 407 20.69 12.87 16.53
N PRO A 408 21.69 12.82 17.44
CA PRO A 408 23.03 13.33 17.17
C PRO A 408 23.64 12.69 15.91
N VAL A 409 24.26 13.51 15.05
CA VAL A 409 24.75 13.11 13.71
C VAL A 409 25.69 11.89 13.74
N GLN A 410 26.43 11.69 14.84
CA GLN A 410 27.41 10.61 15.01
C GLN A 410 26.77 9.23 15.27
N LEU A 411 25.54 9.22 15.81
CA LEU A 411 24.80 7.99 16.13
C LEU A 411 23.96 7.46 14.96
N GLN A 412 23.95 8.19 13.83
CA GLN A 412 23.19 7.80 12.66
C GLN A 412 23.84 6.60 11.95
N PRO A 413 23.08 5.56 11.54
CA PRO A 413 23.63 4.37 10.88
C PRO A 413 24.31 4.69 9.53
N GLN A 414 24.02 5.85 8.95
CA GLN A 414 24.59 6.33 7.68
C GLN A 414 25.87 7.16 7.86
N PHE A 415 26.33 7.38 9.10
CA PHE A 415 27.48 8.25 9.40
C PHE A 415 28.77 7.90 8.63
N PRO A 416 29.20 6.62 8.50
CA PRO A 416 30.38 6.28 7.69
C PRO A 416 30.23 6.63 6.21
N GLN A 417 29.00 6.56 5.67
CA GLN A 417 28.70 6.91 4.29
C GLN A 417 28.75 8.44 4.08
N MET A 418 28.31 9.23 5.06
CA MET A 418 28.45 10.69 5.03
C MET A 418 29.94 11.11 5.04
N VAL A 419 30.76 10.45 5.87
CA VAL A 419 32.21 10.68 5.93
C VAL A 419 32.88 10.31 4.60
N LYS A 420 32.51 9.18 3.99
CA LYS A 420 32.97 8.79 2.65
C LYS A 420 32.67 9.86 1.60
N ASP A 421 31.43 10.35 1.60
CA ASP A 421 30.95 11.31 0.61
C ASP A 421 31.67 12.66 0.75
N ALA A 422 31.91 13.10 2.00
CA ALA A 422 32.70 14.28 2.33
C ALA A 422 34.18 14.14 1.94
N LEU A 423 34.83 12.99 2.24
CA LEU A 423 36.21 12.72 1.82
C LEU A 423 36.36 12.68 0.30
N THR A 424 35.39 12.08 -0.40
CA THR A 424 35.41 12.01 -1.87
C THR A 424 35.31 13.39 -2.52
N HIS A 425 34.58 14.32 -1.89
CA HIS A 425 34.45 15.71 -2.34
C HIS A 425 35.31 16.67 -1.50
N TYR A 426 36.41 16.18 -0.91
CA TYR A 426 37.25 16.94 0.01
C TYR A 426 37.74 18.26 -0.60
N TRP A 427 38.06 18.29 -1.89
CA TRP A 427 38.53 19.49 -2.61
C TRP A 427 37.42 20.37 -3.21
N GLY A 428 36.14 20.04 -2.96
CA GLY A 428 34.97 20.82 -3.40
C GLY A 428 33.85 19.94 -3.97
N GLY A 429 32.61 20.30 -3.68
CA GLY A 429 31.40 19.65 -4.20
C GLY A 429 30.19 19.80 -3.26
N PRO A 430 28.96 19.64 -3.77
CA PRO A 430 27.73 19.82 -2.99
C PRO A 430 27.67 18.90 -1.77
N LYS A 431 28.26 17.70 -1.87
CA LYS A 431 28.31 16.72 -0.79
C LYS A 431 29.22 17.10 0.39
N LEU A 432 30.08 18.12 0.24
CA LEU A 432 30.89 18.68 1.32
C LEU A 432 30.27 19.98 1.86
N SER A 433 29.73 20.82 0.98
CA SER A 433 29.16 22.13 1.34
C SER A 433 27.76 22.05 1.95
N ASP A 434 26.98 21.02 1.63
CA ASP A 434 25.64 20.75 2.20
C ASP A 434 25.65 19.50 3.09
N SER A 435 26.82 19.12 3.61
CA SER A 435 26.96 17.91 4.40
C SER A 435 26.30 18.07 5.78
N PRO A 436 25.55 17.08 6.27
CA PRO A 436 25.07 17.06 7.67
C PRO A 436 26.23 17.05 8.69
N LEU A 437 27.46 16.70 8.26
CA LEU A 437 28.68 16.78 9.08
C LEU A 437 29.08 18.22 9.45
N LEU A 438 28.52 19.24 8.79
CA LEU A 438 28.73 20.64 9.19
C LEU A 438 28.09 20.95 10.56
N GLY A 439 27.13 20.12 10.99
CA GLY A 439 26.47 20.22 12.28
C GLY A 439 27.30 19.71 13.46
N LEU A 440 28.44 19.03 13.22
CA LEU A 440 29.32 18.51 14.28
C LEU A 440 29.84 19.65 15.16
N ARG A 441 29.92 19.43 16.47
CA ARG A 441 30.45 20.39 17.44
C ARG A 441 31.92 20.65 17.18
N SER A 442 32.66 19.62 16.78
CA SER A 442 34.09 19.72 16.45
C SER A 442 34.33 20.65 15.27
N VAL A 443 33.43 20.64 14.29
CA VAL A 443 33.46 21.56 13.15
C VAL A 443 33.07 22.98 13.57
N ARG A 444 32.07 23.12 14.43
CA ARG A 444 31.63 24.42 14.94
C ARG A 444 32.69 25.11 15.80
N ARG A 445 33.41 24.37 16.63
CA ARG A 445 34.51 24.89 17.45
C ARG A 445 35.68 25.34 16.57
N LEU A 446 36.11 24.50 15.62
CA LEU A 446 37.20 24.87 14.71
C LEU A 446 36.84 26.08 13.83
N LEU A 447 35.56 26.22 13.46
CA LEU A 447 35.03 27.41 12.79
C LEU A 447 35.09 28.66 13.68
N GLN A 448 34.81 28.54 14.98
CA GLN A 448 34.91 29.64 15.94
C GLN A 448 36.37 30.04 16.24
N GLU A 449 37.28 29.07 16.30
CA GLU A 449 38.70 29.29 16.61
C GLU A 449 39.48 29.92 15.43
N GLN A 450 39.23 29.45 14.19
CA GLN A 450 40.03 29.86 13.02
C GLN A 450 39.32 30.91 12.14
N GLY A 451 38.00 31.01 12.22
CA GLY A 451 37.18 31.82 11.33
C GLY A 451 37.17 31.32 9.87
N GLY A 452 36.09 31.62 9.13
CA GLY A 452 36.01 31.32 7.69
C GLY A 452 34.74 30.61 7.25
N SER A 453 34.84 29.82 6.17
CA SER A 453 33.72 29.04 5.63
C SER A 453 33.51 27.74 6.42
N PRO A 454 32.25 27.32 6.69
CA PRO A 454 31.96 26.06 7.38
C PRO A 454 32.54 24.84 6.66
N THR A 455 32.65 24.90 5.32
CA THR A 455 33.28 23.87 4.49
C THR A 455 34.78 23.74 4.78
N ARG A 456 35.49 24.85 5.04
CA ARG A 456 36.91 24.82 5.41
C ARG A 456 37.12 24.25 6.81
N ALA A 457 36.22 24.56 7.74
CA ALA A 457 36.27 23.99 9.08
C ALA A 457 36.09 22.46 9.03
N LEU A 458 35.14 21.97 8.24
CA LEU A 458 34.95 20.53 8.03
C LEU A 458 36.17 19.86 7.37
N GLN A 459 36.80 20.50 6.38
CA GLN A 459 38.07 20.01 5.81
C GLN A 459 39.18 19.91 6.87
N GLY A 460 39.28 20.92 7.75
CA GLY A 460 40.23 20.93 8.86
C GLY A 460 40.00 19.77 9.83
N VAL A 461 38.75 19.53 10.23
CA VAL A 461 38.39 18.43 11.13
C VAL A 461 38.63 17.07 10.47
N LEU A 462 38.27 16.88 9.20
CA LEU A 462 38.56 15.65 8.45
C LEU A 462 40.06 15.39 8.33
N ARG A 463 40.86 16.43 8.06
CA ARG A 463 42.31 16.33 8.04
C ARG A 463 42.86 15.93 9.40
N GLN A 464 42.37 16.55 10.48
CA GLN A 464 42.78 16.19 11.83
C GLN A 464 42.44 14.73 12.17
N ALA A 465 41.25 14.26 11.79
CA ALA A 465 40.84 12.88 11.98
C ALA A 465 41.75 11.89 11.23
N ILE A 466 42.17 12.23 10.00
CA ILE A 466 43.14 11.41 9.24
C ILE A 466 44.51 11.44 9.92
N THR A 467 44.99 12.60 10.37
CA THR A 467 46.29 12.75 11.06
C THR A 467 46.32 11.95 12.36
N ASN A 468 45.21 11.89 13.10
CA ASN A 468 45.11 11.09 14.32
C ASN A 468 45.21 9.57 14.09
N LEU A 469 45.04 9.11 12.84
CA LEU A 469 45.24 7.70 12.46
C LEU A 469 46.70 7.38 12.06
N ARG A 470 47.61 8.36 12.15
CA ARG A 470 49.03 8.18 11.83
C ARG A 470 49.73 7.33 12.91
N PRO A 471 50.40 6.22 12.56
CA PRO A 471 51.20 5.42 13.50
C PRO A 471 52.47 6.15 14.00
N ASP A 472 53.10 5.63 15.05
CA ASP A 472 54.32 6.19 15.65
C ASP A 472 55.51 6.27 14.67
N GLU A 473 56.29 7.35 14.75
CA GLU A 473 57.42 7.65 13.83
C GLU A 473 58.60 6.66 13.91
N GLN A 474 58.61 5.74 14.89
CA GLN A 474 59.63 4.71 15.05
C GLN A 474 59.40 3.47 14.15
N LEU A 475 58.24 3.39 13.49
CA LEU A 475 57.88 2.28 12.61
C LEU A 475 58.29 2.57 11.16
N ASP A 476 58.83 1.56 10.47
CA ASP A 476 59.14 1.67 9.04
C ASP A 476 57.87 2.05 8.23
N PRO A 477 57.96 2.98 7.26
CA PRO A 477 56.83 3.41 6.43
C PRO A 477 56.16 2.29 5.61
N SER A 478 56.81 1.12 5.50
CA SER A 478 56.31 -0.08 4.83
C SER A 478 55.52 -1.01 5.75
N ALA A 479 55.43 -0.71 7.06
CA ALA A 479 54.70 -1.52 8.01
C ALA A 479 53.19 -1.49 7.71
N GLN A 480 52.52 -2.62 7.95
CA GLN A 480 51.10 -2.81 7.68
C GLN A 480 50.18 -1.83 8.43
N GLU A 481 50.71 -1.20 9.48
CA GLU A 481 50.07 -0.18 10.31
C GLU A 481 49.93 1.17 9.59
N TRP A 482 50.87 1.52 8.69
CA TRP A 482 50.80 2.75 7.89
C TRP A 482 49.76 2.67 6.76
N LEU A 483 49.35 1.46 6.38
CA LEU A 483 48.55 1.21 5.18
C LEU A 483 47.24 2.00 5.14
N LEU A 484 46.50 2.11 6.25
CA LEU A 484 45.23 2.85 6.28
C LEU A 484 45.45 4.37 6.15
N TYR A 485 46.46 4.91 6.85
CA TYR A 485 46.85 6.31 6.76
C TYR A 485 47.32 6.66 5.34
N THR A 486 48.21 5.83 4.76
CA THR A 486 48.74 6.03 3.40
C THR A 486 47.64 5.98 2.35
N ILE A 487 46.66 5.07 2.47
CA ILE A 487 45.50 5.06 1.56
C ILE A 487 44.70 6.37 1.66
N LEU A 488 44.42 6.85 2.87
CA LEU A 488 43.63 8.07 3.08
C LEU A 488 44.36 9.32 2.58
N GLU A 489 45.65 9.44 2.92
CA GLU A 489 46.51 10.54 2.51
C GLU A 489 46.66 10.58 0.99
N GLN A 490 47.04 9.46 0.36
CA GLN A 490 47.26 9.43 -1.08
C GLN A 490 45.96 9.61 -1.87
N ARG A 491 44.85 9.00 -1.43
CA ARG A 491 43.58 9.03 -2.16
C ARG A 491 42.84 10.37 -2.00
N TYR A 492 42.74 10.89 -0.78
CA TYR A 492 41.83 12.01 -0.48
C TYR A 492 42.57 13.32 -0.24
N LEU A 493 43.73 13.30 0.42
CA LEU A 493 44.52 14.53 0.63
C LEU A 493 45.37 14.87 -0.60
N GLN A 494 46.04 13.90 -1.23
CA GLN A 494 46.88 14.14 -2.42
C GLN A 494 46.12 13.98 -3.74
N GLY A 495 44.94 13.36 -3.74
CA GLY A 495 44.09 13.20 -4.92
C GLY A 495 44.62 12.23 -5.98
N LYS A 496 45.50 11.29 -5.62
CA LYS A 496 46.09 10.31 -6.56
C LYS A 496 45.05 9.33 -7.12
N ARG A 497 45.33 8.78 -8.30
CA ARG A 497 44.45 7.78 -8.93
C ARG A 497 44.59 6.44 -8.23
N ILE A 498 43.49 5.67 -8.16
CA ILE A 498 43.45 4.36 -7.49
C ILE A 498 44.53 3.42 -8.03
N ARG A 499 44.70 3.38 -9.36
CA ARG A 499 45.71 2.55 -10.01
C ARG A 499 47.14 2.88 -9.59
N GLU A 500 47.47 4.18 -9.52
CA GLU A 500 48.80 4.64 -9.08
C GLU A 500 49.07 4.28 -7.61
N ILE A 501 48.03 4.33 -6.76
CA ILE A 501 48.15 3.96 -5.35
C ILE A 501 48.29 2.45 -5.19
N ALA A 502 47.49 1.68 -5.93
CA ALA A 502 47.55 0.22 -5.93
C ALA A 502 48.92 -0.30 -6.40
N ASP A 503 49.46 0.32 -7.46
CA ASP A 503 50.80 0.04 -7.97
C ASP A 503 51.89 0.43 -6.95
N HIS A 504 51.77 1.61 -6.31
CA HIS A 504 52.71 2.07 -5.27
C HIS A 504 52.70 1.18 -4.02
N LEU A 505 51.53 0.67 -3.63
CA LEU A 505 51.38 -0.20 -2.45
C LEU A 505 51.50 -1.69 -2.79
N ALA A 506 51.87 -2.04 -4.04
CA ALA A 506 52.00 -3.40 -4.53
C ALA A 506 50.78 -4.30 -4.21
N MET A 507 49.56 -3.79 -4.41
CA MET A 507 48.30 -4.50 -4.13
C MET A 507 47.35 -4.50 -5.33
N SER A 508 46.42 -5.46 -5.38
CA SER A 508 45.38 -5.48 -6.42
C SER A 508 44.30 -4.42 -6.18
N GLU A 509 43.62 -3.96 -7.24
CA GLU A 509 42.52 -2.98 -7.12
C GLU A 509 41.39 -3.48 -6.20
N SER A 510 41.06 -4.77 -6.26
CA SER A 510 40.04 -5.37 -5.39
C SER A 510 40.43 -5.34 -3.92
N GLU A 511 41.71 -5.54 -3.61
CA GLU A 511 42.23 -5.43 -2.25
C GLU A 511 42.26 -3.97 -1.78
N PHE A 512 42.63 -3.03 -2.65
CA PHE A 512 42.59 -1.60 -2.38
C PHE A 512 41.18 -1.16 -1.96
N TYR A 513 40.12 -1.52 -2.69
CA TYR A 513 38.75 -1.15 -2.33
C TYR A 513 38.33 -1.67 -0.95
N ARG A 514 38.75 -2.89 -0.60
CA ARG A 514 38.48 -3.48 0.72
C ARG A 514 39.19 -2.71 1.83
N LYS A 515 40.47 -2.36 1.64
CA LYS A 515 41.25 -1.60 2.62
C LYS A 515 40.80 -0.14 2.72
N GLN A 516 40.39 0.47 1.60
CA GLN A 516 39.80 1.80 1.55
C GLN A 516 38.53 1.89 2.41
N ARG A 517 37.64 0.90 2.34
CA ARG A 517 36.43 0.86 3.18
C ARG A 517 36.78 0.85 4.66
N VAL A 518 37.73 -0.02 5.06
CA VAL A 518 38.21 -0.10 6.45
C VAL A 518 38.84 1.23 6.91
N ALA A 519 39.58 1.90 6.02
CA ALA A 519 40.19 3.19 6.31
C ALA A 519 39.15 4.30 6.52
N ILE A 520 38.10 4.35 5.69
CA ILE A 520 36.99 5.31 5.86
C ILE A 520 36.25 5.05 7.18
N ASP A 521 35.98 3.78 7.51
CA ASP A 521 35.33 3.42 8.78
C ASP A 521 36.21 3.82 9.99
N ALA A 522 37.53 3.77 9.85
CA ALA A 522 38.45 4.26 10.88
C ALA A 522 38.38 5.78 11.06
N VAL A 523 38.28 6.55 9.97
CA VAL A 523 38.07 8.01 10.06
C VAL A 523 36.73 8.33 10.70
N ALA A 524 35.67 7.60 10.34
CA ALA A 524 34.35 7.78 10.96
C ALA A 524 34.40 7.51 12.47
N ARG A 525 35.04 6.40 12.91
CA ARG A 525 35.24 6.14 14.34
C ARG A 525 36.04 7.25 15.03
N GLN A 526 37.10 7.76 14.38
CA GLN A 526 37.90 8.84 14.95
C GLN A 526 37.12 10.15 15.08
N LEU A 527 36.27 10.48 14.11
CA LEU A 527 35.39 11.66 14.19
C LEU A 527 34.36 11.54 15.31
N ALA A 528 33.80 10.33 15.52
CA ALA A 528 32.90 10.08 16.63
C ALA A 528 33.61 10.27 17.98
N LEU A 529 34.84 9.75 18.13
CA LEU A 529 35.67 9.95 19.32
C LEU A 529 36.01 11.42 19.57
N MET A 530 36.31 12.17 18.51
CA MET A 530 36.56 13.61 18.60
C MET A 530 35.32 14.36 19.10
N GLU A 531 34.12 13.97 18.66
CA GLU A 531 32.89 14.57 19.18
C GLU A 531 32.60 14.18 20.64
N ASP A 532 32.81 12.91 21.01
CA ASP A 532 32.62 12.45 22.38
C ASP A 532 33.57 13.15 23.37
N SER A 533 34.80 13.45 22.94
CA SER A 533 35.73 14.24 23.75
C SER A 533 35.26 15.68 23.98
N GLU A 534 34.45 16.23 23.07
CA GLU A 534 33.83 17.56 23.21
C GLU A 534 32.50 17.53 23.98
N LEU A 535 31.96 16.36 24.30
CA LEU A 535 30.84 16.21 25.24
C LEU A 535 31.31 16.27 26.70
N ILE A 536 32.60 16.00 26.95
CA ILE A 536 33.20 15.88 28.29
C ILE A 536 33.98 17.14 28.69
N ALA A 537 34.47 17.91 27.71
CA ALA A 537 35.12 19.21 27.89
C ALA A 537 34.10 20.36 27.94
#